data_AF-A0A7K8NMM1-F1
#
_entry.id   AF-A0A7K8NMM1-F1
#
_cell.length_a   1.000
_cell.length_b   1.000
_cell.length_c   1.000
_cell.angle_alpha   90.00
_cell.angle_beta   90.00
_cell.angle_gamma   90.00
#
_symmetry.space_group_name_H-M   'P 1'
#
loop_
_entity.id
_entity.type
_entity.pdbx_description
1 polymer ?
#
loop_
_entity_poly.entity_id
_entity_poly.type
_entity_poly.pdbx_seq_one_letter_code
_entity_poly.pdbx_strand_id
1 'polypeptide(L)'
;PPPGTTWMQEILTLLYSNGDVLPAKTIPNWVRAPWLEQTYFRDTLQDTADHRLITTHLPARVLAPALQRSKAKVIYVARNPKDVAVSFYHFHRLAKFLPDPGSFDAFLARFLEGTVQYGSWFEHVKGWLGQRQALDILYVTYEELHQ
;
A
#
# COMPACT_ATOMS: atom_id res chain seq x y z
N PRO A 1 3.66 5.37 2.17
CA PRO A 1 4.01 4.27 3.12
C PRO A 1 4.42 4.84 4.48
N PRO A 2 4.20 4.16 5.63
CA PRO A 2 3.37 2.97 5.86
C PRO A 2 2.03 3.34 6.55
N PRO A 3 0.89 3.38 5.82
CA PRO A 3 -0.40 3.77 6.36
C PRO A 3 -1.18 2.61 7.02
N GLY A 4 -0.59 1.42 7.22
CA GLY A 4 -1.32 0.24 7.71
C GLY A 4 -1.55 -0.87 6.68
N THR A 5 -0.84 -0.84 5.55
CA THR A 5 -0.99 -1.82 4.47
C THR A 5 -0.82 -3.27 4.93
N THR A 6 0.16 -3.56 5.79
CA THR A 6 0.37 -4.91 6.33
C THR A 6 -0.85 -5.43 7.11
N TRP A 7 -1.46 -4.59 7.95
CA TRP A 7 -2.69 -4.97 8.66
C TRP A 7 -3.82 -5.32 7.71
N MET A 8 -4.03 -4.51 6.68
CA MET A 8 -5.05 -4.78 5.66
C MET A 8 -4.75 -6.08 4.89
N GLN A 9 -3.50 -6.36 4.55
CA GLN A 9 -3.10 -7.62 3.90
C GLN A 9 -3.41 -8.85 4.78
N GLU A 10 -3.18 -8.78 6.08
CA GLU A 10 -3.51 -9.86 7.02
C GLU A 10 -5.02 -10.06 7.16
N ILE A 11 -5.79 -8.97 7.33
CA ILE A 11 -7.25 -9.03 7.39
C ILE A 11 -7.82 -9.68 6.13
N LEU A 12 -7.39 -9.22 4.96
CA LEU A 12 -7.86 -9.75 3.68
C LEU A 12 -7.45 -11.20 3.49
N THR A 13 -6.23 -11.59 3.89
CA THR A 13 -5.79 -12.99 3.84
C THR A 13 -6.77 -13.89 4.60
N LEU A 14 -7.11 -13.52 5.84
CA LEU A 14 -8.05 -14.31 6.64
C LEU A 14 -9.45 -14.35 6.02
N LEU A 15 -9.93 -13.25 5.45
CA LEU A 15 -11.23 -13.21 4.77
C LEU A 15 -11.26 -14.14 3.53
N TYR A 16 -10.20 -14.12 2.72
CA TYR A 16 -10.09 -15.00 1.53
C TYR A 16 -9.87 -16.47 1.90
N SER A 17 -9.30 -16.74 3.07
CA SER A 17 -9.11 -18.09 3.61
C SER A 17 -10.26 -18.57 4.50
N ASN A 18 -11.43 -17.91 4.48
CA ASN A 18 -12.59 -18.25 5.31
C ASN A 18 -12.26 -18.40 6.81
N GLY A 19 -11.35 -17.56 7.31
CA GLY A 19 -10.88 -17.58 8.70
C GLY A 19 -9.76 -18.57 9.01
N ASP A 20 -9.28 -19.35 8.03
CA ASP A 20 -8.10 -20.19 8.23
C ASP A 20 -6.84 -19.34 8.41
N VAL A 21 -6.19 -19.51 9.55
CA VAL A 21 -4.97 -18.78 9.94
C VAL A 21 -3.71 -19.40 9.37
N LEU A 22 -3.77 -20.62 8.82
CA LEU A 22 -2.60 -21.35 8.35
C LEU A 22 -1.86 -20.57 7.24
N PRO A 23 -2.51 -20.06 6.18
CA PRO A 23 -1.84 -19.29 5.15
C PRO A 23 -1.12 -18.05 5.69
N ALA A 24 -1.73 -17.32 6.63
CA ALA A 24 -1.13 -16.15 7.25
C ALA A 24 0.16 -16.48 8.04
N LYS A 25 0.23 -17.69 8.63
CA LYS A 25 1.36 -18.16 9.44
C LYS A 25 2.48 -18.82 8.65
N THR A 26 2.16 -19.49 7.53
CA THR A 26 3.12 -20.34 6.81
C THR A 26 3.57 -19.73 5.48
N ILE A 27 2.77 -18.86 4.87
CA ILE A 27 3.07 -18.25 3.58
C ILE A 27 3.50 -16.80 3.82
N PRO A 28 4.68 -16.39 3.31
CA PRO A 28 5.12 -15.01 3.43
C PRO A 28 4.10 -14.02 2.85
N ASN A 29 3.92 -12.88 3.53
CA ASN A 29 2.93 -11.88 3.16
C ASN A 29 3.09 -11.38 1.71
N TRP A 30 4.33 -11.19 1.24
CA TRP A 30 4.59 -10.75 -0.14
C TRP A 30 4.26 -11.79 -1.22
N VAL A 31 4.02 -13.06 -0.84
CA VAL A 31 3.50 -14.09 -1.75
C VAL A 31 1.97 -14.05 -1.75
N ARG A 32 1.34 -13.87 -0.58
CA ARG A 32 -0.13 -13.80 -0.45
C ARG A 32 -0.74 -12.55 -1.07
N ALA A 33 -0.06 -11.42 -0.94
CA ALA A 33 -0.50 -10.12 -1.44
C ALA A 33 0.68 -9.39 -2.11
N PRO A 34 1.15 -9.87 -3.27
CA PRO A 34 2.36 -9.39 -3.92
C PRO A 34 2.29 -7.92 -4.31
N TRP A 35 3.46 -7.27 -4.28
CA TRP A 35 3.60 -5.84 -4.55
C TRP A 35 3.85 -5.57 -6.03
N LEU A 36 2.95 -4.83 -6.67
CA LEU A 36 2.97 -4.56 -8.12
C LEU A 36 4.27 -3.91 -8.60
N GLU A 37 4.83 -3.01 -7.79
CA GLU A 37 6.06 -2.27 -8.09
C GLU A 37 7.36 -3.06 -7.86
N GLN A 38 7.30 -4.30 -7.37
CA GLN A 38 8.49 -5.10 -7.08
C GLN A 38 8.90 -5.99 -8.25
N THR A 39 10.20 -6.23 -8.39
CA THR A 39 10.77 -7.01 -9.52
C THR A 39 10.26 -8.46 -9.56
N TYR A 40 10.05 -9.07 -8.40
CA TYR A 40 9.55 -10.45 -8.25
C TYR A 40 8.06 -10.60 -8.60
N PHE A 41 7.32 -9.51 -8.82
CA PHE A 41 5.88 -9.55 -9.05
C PHE A 41 5.51 -10.43 -10.26
N ARG A 42 6.26 -10.30 -11.36
CA ARG A 42 6.00 -11.06 -12.59
C ARG A 42 6.12 -12.57 -12.38
N ASP A 43 7.14 -13.01 -11.67
CA ASP A 43 7.38 -14.43 -11.39
C ASP A 43 6.29 -14.97 -10.45
N THR A 44 5.85 -14.14 -9.50
CA THR A 44 4.77 -14.50 -8.56
C THR A 44 3.44 -14.74 -9.27
N LEU A 45 3.16 -14.06 -10.40
CA LEU A 45 1.93 -14.28 -11.18
C LEU A 45 1.92 -15.60 -11.97
N GLN A 46 3.08 -16.21 -12.23
CA GLN A 46 3.16 -17.42 -13.07
C GLN A 46 2.68 -18.68 -12.33
N ASP A 47 2.84 -18.72 -11.01
CA ASP A 47 2.61 -19.93 -10.21
C ASP A 47 1.17 -20.08 -9.67
N THR A 48 0.26 -19.16 -9.99
CA THR A 48 -1.03 -19.05 -9.28
C THR A 48 -2.12 -18.46 -10.16
N ALA A 49 -3.02 -19.33 -10.62
CA ALA A 49 -4.23 -18.92 -11.32
C ALA A 49 -5.25 -18.14 -10.44
N ASP A 50 -4.97 -17.99 -9.13
CA ASP A 50 -5.94 -17.51 -8.13
C ASP A 50 -5.44 -16.34 -7.26
N HIS A 51 -4.47 -15.54 -7.74
CA HIS A 51 -4.08 -14.31 -7.03
C HIS A 51 -5.19 -13.26 -7.07
N ARG A 52 -6.02 -13.25 -6.03
CA ARG A 52 -7.12 -12.28 -5.84
C ARG A 52 -6.69 -11.02 -5.10
N LEU A 53 -5.49 -11.00 -4.51
CA LEU A 53 -4.95 -9.88 -3.75
C LEU A 53 -3.67 -9.36 -4.40
N ILE A 54 -3.65 -8.08 -4.73
CA ILE A 54 -2.47 -7.37 -5.25
C ILE A 54 -2.30 -6.10 -4.44
N THR A 55 -1.07 -5.80 -4.05
CA THR A 55 -0.73 -4.64 -3.22
C THR A 55 0.06 -3.62 -4.02
N THR A 56 -0.14 -2.33 -3.76
CA THR A 56 0.65 -1.28 -4.41
C THR A 56 0.64 0.03 -3.64
N HIS A 57 1.75 0.78 -3.73
CA HIS A 57 1.85 2.18 -3.34
C HIS A 57 1.85 3.16 -4.54
N LEU A 58 1.51 2.68 -5.74
CA LEU A 58 1.47 3.55 -6.92
C LEU A 58 0.32 4.56 -6.86
N PRO A 59 0.52 5.78 -7.38
CA PRO A 59 -0.51 6.81 -7.38
C PRO A 59 -1.64 6.47 -8.36
N ALA A 60 -2.86 6.90 -8.04
CA ALA A 60 -4.07 6.63 -8.81
C ALA A 60 -3.92 6.94 -10.31
N ARG A 61 -3.23 8.03 -10.68
CA ARG A 61 -3.00 8.40 -12.09
C ARG A 61 -2.33 7.31 -12.94
N VAL A 62 -1.55 6.44 -12.32
CA VAL A 62 -0.87 5.33 -13.01
C VAL A 62 -1.80 4.15 -13.20
N LEU A 63 -2.62 3.82 -12.19
CA LEU A 63 -3.41 2.58 -12.17
C LEU A 63 -4.87 2.77 -12.58
N ALA A 64 -5.46 3.94 -12.37
CA ALA A 64 -6.88 4.19 -12.61
C ALA A 64 -7.32 3.83 -14.04
N PRO A 65 -6.57 4.16 -15.12
CA PRO A 65 -6.96 3.76 -16.48
C PRO A 65 -7.00 2.24 -16.69
N ALA A 66 -6.14 1.49 -16.01
CA ALA A 66 -6.15 0.02 -16.07
C ALA A 66 -7.31 -0.54 -15.24
N LEU A 67 -7.52 -0.02 -14.03
CA LEU A 67 -8.56 -0.46 -13.10
C LEU A 67 -9.97 -0.21 -13.65
N GLN A 68 -10.20 0.94 -14.31
CA GLN A 68 -11.49 1.28 -14.96
C GLN A 68 -11.88 0.29 -16.06
N ARG A 69 -10.91 -0.39 -16.68
CA ARG A 69 -11.14 -1.42 -17.71
C ARG A 69 -11.22 -2.82 -17.13
N SER A 70 -11.14 -2.95 -15.81
CA SER A 70 -11.15 -4.22 -15.09
C SER A 70 -12.42 -4.35 -14.23
N LYS A 71 -12.62 -5.52 -13.63
CA LYS A 71 -13.62 -5.74 -12.57
C LYS A 71 -13.01 -5.73 -11.17
N ALA A 72 -11.76 -5.26 -11.05
CA ALA A 72 -11.06 -5.24 -9.77
C ALA A 72 -11.71 -4.23 -8.82
N LYS A 73 -11.74 -4.58 -7.54
CA LYS A 73 -12.12 -3.69 -6.45
C LYS A 73 -10.86 -3.15 -5.79
N VAL A 74 -10.93 -1.95 -5.26
CA VAL A 74 -9.79 -1.30 -4.59
C VAL A 74 -10.12 -1.05 -3.14
N ILE A 75 -9.18 -1.35 -2.25
CA ILE A 75 -9.21 -0.91 -0.86
C ILE A 75 -8.08 0.10 -0.70
N TYR A 76 -8.43 1.35 -0.42
CA TYR A 76 -7.46 2.41 -0.20
C TYR A 76 -7.35 2.73 1.29
N VAL A 77 -6.16 2.52 1.85
CA VAL A 77 -5.87 2.80 3.26
C VAL A 77 -5.14 4.14 3.40
N ALA A 78 -5.77 5.10 4.06
CA ALA A 78 -5.17 6.38 4.43
C ALA A 78 -4.76 6.38 5.92
N ARG A 79 -3.93 7.33 6.32
CA ARG A 79 -3.52 7.53 7.72
C ARG A 79 -3.18 8.99 7.93
N ASN A 80 -3.30 9.51 9.15
CA ASN A 80 -2.86 10.86 9.50
C ASN A 80 -1.44 11.15 8.95
N PRO A 81 -1.24 12.23 8.18
CA PRO A 81 0.04 12.52 7.52
C PRO A 81 1.19 12.72 8.51
N LYS A 82 0.91 13.20 9.73
CA LYS A 82 1.94 13.38 10.77
C LYS A 82 2.54 12.04 11.18
N ASP A 83 1.68 11.05 11.40
CA ASP A 83 2.10 9.70 11.78
C ASP A 83 2.76 8.96 10.61
N VAL A 84 2.29 9.21 9.39
CA VAL A 84 2.93 8.70 8.17
C VAL A 84 4.35 9.24 8.05
N ALA A 85 4.58 10.55 8.26
CA ALA A 85 5.92 11.14 8.15
C ALA A 85 6.90 10.49 9.14
N VAL A 86 6.51 10.36 10.42
CA VAL A 86 7.35 9.71 11.45
C VAL A 86 7.61 8.25 11.09
N SER A 87 6.56 7.50 10.75
CA SER A 87 6.71 6.08 10.46
C SER A 87 7.54 5.82 9.21
N PHE A 88 7.40 6.67 8.18
CA PHE A 88 8.17 6.54 6.94
C PHE A 88 9.64 6.89 7.15
N TYR A 89 9.96 7.87 7.99
CA TYR A 89 11.32 8.17 8.41
C TYR A 89 12.00 6.94 9.03
N HIS A 90 11.35 6.32 10.01
CA HIS A 90 11.89 5.12 10.64
C HIS A 90 11.97 3.93 9.67
N PHE A 91 11.01 3.80 8.75
CA PHE A 91 11.06 2.79 7.71
C PHE A 91 12.29 2.95 6.81
N HIS A 92 12.64 4.17 6.38
CA HIS A 92 13.87 4.41 5.61
C HIS A 92 15.14 4.02 6.39
N ARG A 93 15.16 4.19 7.72
CA ARG A 93 16.30 3.76 8.55
C ARG A 93 16.44 2.23 8.64
N LEU A 94 15.34 1.49 8.51
CA LEU A 94 15.33 0.03 8.59
C LEU A 94 15.48 -0.65 7.23
N ALA A 95 14.85 -0.08 6.20
CA ALA A 95 14.79 -0.63 4.86
C ALA A 95 16.06 -0.29 4.07
N LYS A 96 16.99 -1.25 3.99
CA LYS A 96 18.28 -1.10 3.29
C LYS A 96 18.19 -0.77 1.80
N PHE A 97 17.01 -0.94 1.18
CA PHE A 97 16.77 -0.60 -0.23
C PHE A 97 16.29 0.83 -0.43
N LEU A 98 16.06 1.59 0.64
CA LEU A 98 15.73 3.01 0.58
C LEU A 98 16.96 3.88 0.83
N PRO A 99 16.99 5.11 0.28
CA PRO A 99 18.03 6.08 0.61
C PRO A 99 18.05 6.40 2.10
N ASP A 100 19.22 6.75 2.63
CA ASP A 100 19.35 7.26 4.00
C ASP A 100 18.42 8.49 4.20
N PRO A 101 17.53 8.44 5.21
CA PRO A 101 16.63 9.56 5.47
C PRO A 101 17.33 10.78 6.08
N GLY A 102 18.56 10.66 6.59
CA GLY A 102 19.27 11.74 7.27
C GLY A 102 18.61 12.14 8.59
N SER A 103 18.65 13.44 8.92
CA SER A 103 17.91 13.96 10.08
C SER A 103 16.40 13.94 9.83
N PHE A 104 15.62 13.87 10.91
CA PHE A 104 14.17 13.90 10.80
C PHE A 104 13.68 15.20 10.14
N ASP A 105 14.27 16.35 10.47
CA ASP A 105 13.88 17.65 9.89
C ASP A 105 14.11 17.69 8.37
N ALA A 106 15.26 17.20 7.89
CA ALA A 106 15.55 17.12 6.46
C ALA A 106 14.61 16.14 5.75
N PHE A 107 14.27 15.02 6.39
CA PHE A 107 13.28 14.10 5.86
C PHE A 107 11.88 14.73 5.81
N LEU A 108 11.47 15.43 6.86
CA LEU A 108 10.15 16.08 6.94
C LEU A 108 10.00 17.15 5.85
N ALA A 109 11.05 17.95 5.60
CA ALA A 109 11.05 18.91 4.48
C ALA A 109 10.80 18.20 3.14
N ARG A 110 11.56 17.14 2.84
CA ARG A 110 11.36 16.33 1.62
C ARG A 110 9.98 15.69 1.55
N PHE A 111 9.44 15.23 2.68
CA PHE A 111 8.10 14.66 2.75
C PHE A 111 7.01 15.68 2.40
N LEU A 112 7.12 16.91 2.93
CA LEU A 112 6.19 18.01 2.65
C LEU A 112 6.30 18.51 1.21
N GLU A 113 7.51 18.55 0.65
CA GLU A 113 7.76 18.87 -0.76
C GLU A 113 7.32 17.74 -1.71
N GLY A 114 7.09 16.54 -1.18
CA GLY A 114 6.73 15.36 -1.97
C GLY A 114 7.89 14.80 -2.79
N THR A 115 9.13 15.01 -2.35
CA THR A 115 10.35 14.52 -2.99
C THR A 115 10.86 13.19 -2.40
N VAL A 116 10.03 12.54 -1.58
CA VAL A 116 10.24 11.18 -1.08
C VAL A 116 9.72 10.12 -2.05
N GLN A 117 10.04 8.84 -1.81
CA GLN A 117 9.52 7.73 -2.62
C GLN A 117 7.98 7.74 -2.64
N TYR A 118 7.41 7.52 -3.82
CA TYR A 118 5.97 7.61 -4.14
C TYR A 118 5.38 9.04 -4.16
N GLY A 119 6.19 10.07 -3.91
CA GLY A 119 5.83 11.47 -4.10
C GLY A 119 5.08 12.11 -2.93
N SER A 120 4.34 13.17 -3.23
CA SER A 120 3.55 13.91 -2.23
C SER A 120 2.40 13.07 -1.65
N TRP A 121 2.36 12.97 -0.33
CA TRP A 121 1.25 12.32 0.39
C TRP A 121 -0.09 12.97 0.06
N PHE A 122 -0.15 14.30 -0.03
CA PHE A 122 -1.38 15.05 -0.30
C PHE A 122 -1.92 14.73 -1.68
N GLU A 123 -1.05 14.77 -2.70
CA GLU A 123 -1.44 14.45 -4.07
C GLU A 123 -1.81 12.97 -4.22
N HIS A 124 -1.14 12.08 -3.48
CA HIS A 124 -1.47 10.66 -3.48
C HIS A 124 -2.89 10.41 -2.95
N VAL A 125 -3.21 10.95 -1.77
CA VAL A 125 -4.54 10.81 -1.15
C VAL A 125 -5.61 11.47 -1.99
N LYS A 126 -5.39 12.72 -2.44
CA LYS A 126 -6.32 13.44 -3.31
C LYS A 126 -6.55 12.70 -4.63
N GLY A 127 -5.50 12.18 -5.24
CA GLY A 127 -5.57 11.41 -6.47
C GLY A 127 -6.45 10.18 -6.34
N TRP A 128 -6.27 9.39 -5.28
CA TRP A 128 -7.11 8.22 -5.01
C TRP A 128 -8.54 8.61 -4.63
N LEU A 129 -8.75 9.59 -3.76
CA LEU A 129 -10.10 10.10 -3.41
C LEU A 129 -10.87 10.60 -4.64
N GLY A 130 -10.17 11.23 -5.59
CA GLY A 130 -10.75 11.70 -6.84
C GLY A 130 -11.26 10.58 -7.77
N GLN A 131 -10.89 9.33 -7.53
CA GLN A 131 -11.38 8.18 -8.31
C GLN A 131 -12.66 7.55 -7.77
N ARG A 132 -13.22 8.06 -6.66
CA ARG A 132 -14.37 7.45 -5.96
C ARG A 132 -15.62 7.25 -6.82
N GLN A 133 -15.81 8.08 -7.85
CA GLN A 133 -16.94 7.95 -8.78
C GLN A 133 -16.65 7.02 -9.97
N ALA A 134 -15.37 6.80 -10.29
CA ALA A 134 -14.94 6.07 -11.47
C ALA A 134 -14.54 4.62 -11.18
N LEU A 135 -14.28 4.28 -9.92
CA LEU A 135 -13.80 2.97 -9.48
C LEU A 135 -14.61 2.48 -8.27
N ASP A 136 -14.72 1.16 -8.12
CA ASP A 136 -15.24 0.52 -6.91
C ASP A 136 -14.16 0.54 -5.82
N ILE A 137 -14.16 1.61 -5.02
CA ILE A 137 -13.16 1.87 -3.97
C ILE A 137 -13.81 1.90 -2.58
N LEU A 138 -13.32 1.04 -1.69
CA LEU A 138 -13.50 1.18 -0.25
C LEU A 138 -12.36 2.02 0.33
N TYR A 139 -12.69 3.17 0.92
CA TYR A 139 -11.74 3.98 1.67
C TYR A 139 -11.79 3.61 3.14
N VAL A 140 -10.62 3.38 3.72
CA VAL A 140 -10.47 3.10 5.15
C VAL A 140 -9.30 3.92 5.68
N THR A 141 -9.38 4.36 6.92
CA THR A 141 -8.25 4.99 7.61
C THR A 141 -7.61 4.01 8.59
N TYR A 142 -6.31 4.15 8.83
CA TYR A 142 -5.60 3.38 9.83
C TYR A 142 -6.22 3.52 11.22
N GLU A 143 -6.66 4.73 11.53
CA GLU A 143 -7.28 5.07 12.79
C GLU A 143 -8.61 4.32 13.00
N GLU A 144 -9.39 4.10 11.95
CA GLU A 144 -10.61 3.26 12.00
C GLU A 144 -10.29 1.77 12.19
N LEU A 145 -9.16 1.28 11.69
CA LEU A 145 -8.75 -0.12 11.87
C LEU A 145 -8.30 -0.45 13.29
N HIS A 146 -7.93 0.56 14.08
CA HIS A 146 -7.44 0.40 15.45
C HIS A 146 -8.53 0.60 16.51
N GLN A 147 -9.73 1.08 16.13
CA GLN A 147 -10.84 1.25 17.05
C GLN A 147 -11.51 -0.09 17.38
#